data_AF-A0A5Q6PJX8-F1
#
_entry.id   AF-A0A5Q6PJX8-F1
#
_cell.length_a   1.000
_cell.length_b   1.000
_cell.length_c   1.000
_cell.angle_alpha   90.00
_cell.angle_beta   90.00
_cell.angle_gamma   90.00
#
_symmetry.space_group_name_H-M   'P 1'
#
loop_
_entity.id
_entity.type
_entity.pdbx_description
1 polymer ?
#
loop_
_entity_poly.entity_id
_entity_poly.type
_entity_poly.pdbx_seq_one_letter_code
_entity_poly.pdbx_strand_id
1 'polypeptide(L)'
;MDNVMCRDSIRDRFKAIGIGRDNVTKEQLLLIHQLINSRMMASDLFDGTMRMTEPYNGELYLQCSTKQWDKREALSFNTDGFIGIAGWASDKSVKPILQGLCDFLDQI
;
A
#
# COMPACT_ATOMS: atom_id res chain seq x y z
N MET A 1 24.09 -4.84 -3.80
CA MET A 1 23.52 -4.11 -2.67
C MET A 1 22.06 -4.51 -2.63
N ASP A 2 21.67 -5.31 -1.66
CA ASP A 2 20.28 -5.71 -1.52
C ASP A 2 19.48 -4.43 -1.25
N ASN A 3 18.63 -4.04 -2.19
CA ASN A 3 17.78 -2.87 -2.03
C ASN A 3 16.85 -3.16 -0.85
N VAL A 4 17.07 -2.49 0.28
CA VAL A 4 16.22 -2.63 1.46
C VAL A 4 14.83 -2.14 1.07
N MET A 5 13.84 -3.04 1.08
CA MET A 5 12.44 -2.71 0.83
C MET A 5 11.91 -1.86 1.99
N CYS A 6 11.89 -0.55 1.81
CA CYS A 6 11.38 0.43 2.76
C CYS A 6 10.43 1.43 2.09
N ARG A 7 9.79 2.29 2.88
CA ARG A 7 8.84 3.29 2.35
C ARG A 7 9.50 4.22 1.33
N ASP A 8 10.74 4.63 1.59
CA ASP A 8 11.46 5.56 0.71
C ASP A 8 11.85 4.90 -0.61
N SER A 9 12.33 3.65 -0.58
CA SER A 9 12.62 2.91 -1.82
C SER A 9 11.37 2.72 -2.69
N ILE A 10 10.20 2.53 -2.09
CA ILE A 10 8.93 2.43 -2.84
C ILE A 10 8.57 3.78 -3.46
N ARG A 11 8.69 4.88 -2.72
CA ARG A 11 8.44 6.24 -3.23
C ARG A 11 9.36 6.59 -4.40
N ASP A 12 10.65 6.24 -4.28
CA ASP A 12 11.63 6.46 -5.34
C ASP A 12 11.25 5.70 -6.61
N ARG A 13 10.73 4.48 -6.49
CA ARG A 13 10.23 3.70 -7.63
C ARG A 13 9.01 4.33 -8.28
N PHE A 14 8.01 4.77 -7.50
CA PHE A 14 6.86 5.51 -8.05
C PHE A 14 7.29 6.77 -8.80
N LYS A 15 8.25 7.51 -8.23
CA LYS A 15 8.84 8.70 -8.87
C LYS A 15 9.56 8.36 -10.18
N ALA A 16 10.33 7.27 -10.21
CA ALA A 16 11.10 6.86 -11.38
C ALA A 16 10.20 6.50 -12.59
N ILE A 17 9.05 5.88 -12.34
CA ILE A 17 8.06 5.54 -13.38
C ILE A 17 7.06 6.67 -13.65
N GLY A 18 7.13 7.76 -12.88
CA GLY A 18 6.26 8.92 -13.04
C GLY A 18 4.81 8.71 -12.63
N ILE A 19 4.50 7.76 -11.75
CA ILE A 19 3.14 7.58 -11.21
C ILE A 19 2.98 8.37 -9.90
N GLY A 20 1.96 9.21 -9.82
CA GLY A 20 1.63 10.02 -8.67
C GLY A 20 0.15 10.40 -8.65
N ARG A 21 -0.22 11.37 -7.80
CA ARG A 21 -1.62 11.78 -7.62
C ARG A 21 -2.34 12.12 -8.92
N ASP A 22 -1.69 12.86 -9.80
CA ASP A 22 -2.34 13.47 -10.96
C ASP A 22 -2.60 12.48 -12.10
N ASN A 23 -2.00 11.29 -12.05
CA ASN A 23 -2.09 10.30 -13.12
C ASN A 23 -2.29 8.85 -12.67
N VAL A 24 -2.36 8.58 -11.36
CA VAL A 24 -2.73 7.25 -10.88
C VAL A 24 -4.16 6.92 -11.31
N THR A 25 -4.34 5.79 -11.98
CA THR A 25 -5.66 5.41 -12.52
C THR A 25 -6.45 4.57 -11.53
N LYS A 26 -7.77 4.47 -11.75
CA LYS A 26 -8.64 3.56 -11.00
C LYS A 26 -8.17 2.11 -11.09
N GLU A 27 -7.75 1.67 -12.28
CA GLU A 27 -7.28 0.31 -12.53
C GLU A 27 -6.01 0.02 -11.73
N GLN A 28 -5.10 0.98 -11.65
CA GLN A 28 -3.89 0.88 -10.83
C GLN A 28 -4.24 0.83 -9.33
N LEU A 29 -5.17 1.67 -8.85
CA LEU A 29 -5.61 1.63 -7.44
C LEU A 29 -6.29 0.30 -7.08
N LEU A 30 -7.09 -0.26 -7.98
CA LEU A 30 -7.69 -1.58 -7.80
C LEU A 30 -6.65 -2.69 -7.77
N LEU A 31 -5.66 -2.65 -8.67
CA LEU A 31 -4.56 -3.62 -8.69
C LEU A 31 -3.71 -3.53 -7.42
N ILE A 32 -3.33 -2.31 -7.01
CA ILE A 32 -2.60 -2.06 -5.76
C ILE A 32 -3.38 -2.60 -4.56
N HIS A 33 -4.69 -2.32 -4.48
CA HIS A 33 -5.56 -2.85 -3.42
C HIS A 33 -5.52 -4.39 -3.39
N GLN A 34 -5.69 -5.05 -4.54
CA GLN A 34 -5.69 -6.51 -4.63
C GLN A 34 -4.35 -7.12 -4.19
N LEU A 35 -3.23 -6.55 -4.65
CA LEU A 35 -1.90 -7.05 -4.34
C LEU A 35 -1.55 -6.87 -2.85
N ILE A 36 -1.84 -5.70 -2.28
CA ILE A 36 -1.67 -5.48 -0.84
C ILE A 36 -2.57 -6.44 -0.05
N ASN A 37 -3.84 -6.59 -0.44
CA ASN A 37 -4.77 -7.48 0.26
C ASN A 37 -4.29 -8.93 0.23
N SER A 38 -3.78 -9.40 -0.90
CA SER A 38 -3.19 -10.74 -1.03
C SER A 38 -2.04 -10.95 -0.04
N ARG A 39 -1.12 -9.99 0.06
CA ARG A 39 -0.01 -10.03 1.03
C ARG A 39 -0.48 -9.98 2.48
N MET A 40 -1.50 -9.17 2.78
CA MET A 40 -2.09 -9.10 4.12
C MET A 40 -2.79 -10.41 4.50
N MET A 41 -3.54 -11.01 3.58
CA MET A 41 -4.23 -12.30 3.75
C MET A 41 -3.27 -13.46 3.99
N ALA A 42 -2.10 -13.44 3.34
CA ALA A 42 -1.05 -14.43 3.53
C ALA A 42 -0.23 -14.21 4.82
N SER A 43 -0.39 -13.06 5.50
CA SER A 43 0.34 -12.76 6.73
C SER A 43 -0.37 -13.32 7.98
N ASP A 44 0.41 -13.60 9.03
CA ASP A 44 -0.10 -13.97 10.36
C ASP A 44 -0.40 -12.76 11.25
N LEU A 45 -0.30 -11.54 10.70
CA LEU A 45 -0.42 -10.31 11.46
C LEU A 45 -1.83 -10.11 11.99
N PHE A 46 -1.91 -9.63 13.24
CA PHE A 46 -3.18 -9.34 13.91
C PHE A 46 -4.08 -10.58 13.91
N ASP A 47 -3.56 -11.70 14.39
CA ASP A 47 -4.22 -13.02 14.40
C ASP A 47 -4.66 -13.49 13.00
N GLY A 48 -3.89 -13.10 11.97
CA GLY A 48 -4.17 -13.39 10.57
C GLY A 48 -5.39 -12.66 10.01
N THR A 49 -5.84 -11.57 10.64
CA THR A 49 -7.09 -10.87 10.28
C THR A 49 -6.90 -9.58 9.50
N MET A 50 -5.65 -9.18 9.23
CA MET A 50 -5.34 -7.97 8.49
C MET A 50 -5.85 -8.05 7.04
N ARG A 51 -6.68 -7.11 6.60
CA ARG A 51 -7.25 -7.09 5.23
C ARG A 51 -7.36 -5.65 4.73
N MET A 52 -7.32 -5.46 3.41
CA MET A 52 -7.77 -4.19 2.84
C MET A 52 -9.28 -4.03 3.05
N THR A 53 -9.75 -2.80 3.24
CA THR A 53 -11.19 -2.49 3.34
C THR A 53 -11.82 -2.47 1.94
N GLU A 54 -12.94 -1.77 1.75
CA GLU A 54 -13.62 -1.68 0.45
C GLU A 54 -12.65 -1.35 -0.70
N PRO A 55 -12.82 -2.00 -1.86
CA PRO A 55 -12.05 -1.63 -3.06
C PRO A 55 -12.40 -0.18 -3.44
N TYR A 56 -11.45 0.52 -4.06
CA TYR A 56 -11.52 1.93 -4.50
C TYR A 56 -12.91 2.57 -4.46
N ASN A 57 -13.09 3.54 -3.55
CA ASN A 57 -14.34 4.25 -3.29
C ASN A 57 -14.43 5.64 -3.96
N GLY A 58 -13.58 5.91 -4.96
CA GLY A 58 -13.45 7.25 -5.55
C GLY A 58 -12.32 8.08 -4.94
N GLU A 59 -11.69 7.59 -3.87
CA GLU A 59 -10.63 8.30 -3.18
C GLU A 59 -9.24 7.83 -3.60
N LEU A 60 -8.27 8.72 -3.47
CA LEU A 60 -6.85 8.44 -3.72
C LEU A 60 -6.11 7.96 -2.47
N TYR A 61 -6.84 7.41 -1.50
CA TYR A 61 -6.29 6.72 -0.34
C TYR A 61 -6.97 5.37 -0.17
N LEU A 62 -6.17 4.38 0.24
CA LEU A 62 -6.58 3.01 0.48
C LEU A 62 -6.43 2.69 1.96
N GLN A 63 -7.40 1.97 2.50
CA GLN A 63 -7.46 1.62 3.91
C GLN A 63 -7.44 0.10 4.10
N CYS A 64 -7.08 -0.30 5.31
CA CYS A 64 -7.12 -1.67 5.77
C CYS A 64 -7.78 -1.73 7.15
N SER A 65 -8.06 -2.94 7.62
CA SER A 65 -8.70 -3.25 8.89
C SER A 65 -8.16 -4.56 9.48
N THR A 66 -8.45 -4.79 10.75
CA THR A 66 -8.26 -6.09 11.43
C THR A 66 -9.47 -6.35 12.33
N LYS A 67 -9.51 -7.48 13.04
CA LYS A 67 -10.50 -7.67 14.12
C LYS A 67 -10.30 -6.73 15.33
N GLN A 68 -9.12 -6.13 15.48
CA GLN A 68 -8.77 -5.32 16.64
C GLN A 68 -8.96 -3.81 16.38
N TRP A 69 -9.13 -3.40 15.12
CA TRP A 69 -9.34 -2.02 14.72
C TRP A 69 -9.99 -1.91 13.33
N ASP A 70 -10.87 -0.93 13.16
CA ASP A 70 -11.78 -0.89 12.01
C ASP A 70 -11.17 -0.32 10.74
N LYS A 71 -10.39 0.77 10.82
CA LYS A 71 -9.83 1.43 9.63
C LYS A 71 -8.50 2.12 9.94
N ARG A 72 -7.48 1.85 9.13
CA ARG A 72 -6.21 2.60 9.08
C ARG A 72 -5.76 2.79 7.64
N GLU A 73 -5.09 3.91 7.38
CA GLU A 73 -4.49 4.17 6.08
C GLU A 73 -3.38 3.16 5.78
N ALA A 74 -3.44 2.57 4.58
CA ALA A 74 -2.39 1.74 4.01
C ALA A 74 -1.54 2.53 3.00
N LEU A 75 -2.19 3.27 2.10
CA LEU A 75 -1.58 4.05 1.04
C LEU A 75 -2.39 5.32 0.77
N SER A 76 -1.74 6.43 0.45
CA SER A 76 -2.39 7.67 0.00
C SER A 76 -1.55 8.39 -1.07
N PHE A 77 -2.21 8.97 -2.06
CA PHE A 77 -1.63 9.90 -3.03
C PHE A 77 -2.09 11.33 -2.69
N ASN A 78 -1.30 12.03 -1.89
CA ASN A 78 -1.68 13.29 -1.27
C ASN A 78 -1.62 14.47 -2.24
N THR A 79 -2.37 15.53 -1.92
CA THR A 79 -2.48 16.75 -2.75
C THR A 79 -1.17 17.49 -2.95
N ASP A 80 -0.20 17.30 -2.08
CA ASP A 80 1.17 17.84 -2.17
C ASP A 80 2.11 16.96 -3.01
N GLY A 81 1.60 15.87 -3.60
CA GLY A 81 2.37 14.89 -4.35
C GLY A 81 3.06 13.83 -3.49
N PHE A 82 2.93 13.89 -2.17
CA PHE A 82 3.50 12.87 -1.28
C PHE A 82 2.72 11.56 -1.37
N ILE A 83 3.44 10.45 -1.51
CA ILE A 83 2.86 9.10 -1.39
C ILE A 83 2.98 8.65 0.06
N GLY A 84 1.87 8.72 0.79
CA GLY A 84 1.76 8.22 2.15
C GLY A 84 1.71 6.69 2.15
N ILE A 85 2.58 6.06 2.94
CA ILE A 85 2.59 4.62 3.16
C ILE A 85 2.57 4.42 4.67
N ALA A 86 1.58 3.68 5.16
CA ALA A 86 1.27 3.45 6.58
C ALA A 86 2.43 3.78 7.56
N GLY A 87 2.30 4.88 8.29
CA GLY A 87 3.25 5.38 9.28
C GLY A 87 3.07 4.73 10.66
N TRP A 88 2.88 3.41 10.72
CA TRP A 88 2.57 2.72 11.97
C TRP A 88 3.83 2.42 12.79
N ALA A 89 3.67 2.27 14.10
CA ALA A 89 4.77 2.11 15.05
C ALA A 89 5.67 0.87 14.82
N SER A 90 5.23 -0.11 14.02
CA SER A 90 5.99 -1.33 13.74
C SER A 90 6.22 -1.53 12.25
N ASP A 91 7.48 -1.69 11.86
CA ASP A 91 7.85 -2.08 10.49
C ASP A 91 7.42 -3.51 10.14
N LYS A 92 7.14 -4.38 11.13
CA LYS A 92 6.55 -5.69 10.86
C LYS A 92 5.19 -5.55 10.20
N SER A 93 4.37 -4.63 10.72
CA SER A 93 2.99 -4.44 10.28
C SER A 93 2.85 -3.73 8.93
N VAL A 94 3.86 -2.95 8.50
CA VAL A 94 3.86 -2.33 7.17
C VAL A 94 4.31 -3.27 6.06
N LYS A 95 5.00 -4.37 6.40
CA LYS A 95 5.65 -5.27 5.43
C LYS A 95 4.70 -5.78 4.33
N PRO A 96 3.46 -6.23 4.61
CA PRO A 96 2.55 -6.66 3.55
C PRO A 96 2.18 -5.54 2.58
N ILE A 97 2.11 -4.29 3.06
CA ILE A 97 1.85 -3.11 2.22
C ILE A 97 3.03 -2.86 1.29
N LEU A 98 4.26 -2.85 1.82
CA LEU A 98 5.47 -2.67 1.01
C LEU A 98 5.62 -3.77 -0.03
N GLN A 99 5.34 -5.02 0.33
CA GLN A 99 5.40 -6.16 -0.58
C GLN A 99 4.36 -6.04 -1.70
N GLY A 100 3.11 -5.69 -1.39
CA GLY A 100 2.07 -5.51 -2.40
C GLY A 100 2.37 -4.34 -3.36
N LEU A 101 2.99 -3.27 -2.84
CA LEU A 101 3.46 -2.16 -3.67
C LEU A 101 4.65 -2.56 -4.55
N CYS A 102 5.60 -3.35 -4.04
CA CYS A 102 6.65 -3.93 -4.88
C CYS A 102 6.06 -4.80 -5.99
N ASP A 103 5.12 -5.69 -5.66
CA ASP A 103 4.48 -6.55 -6.66
C ASP A 103 3.80 -5.74 -7.77
N PHE A 104 3.19 -4.60 -7.43
CA PHE A 104 2.61 -3.68 -8.41
C PHE A 104 3.70 -3.06 -9.29
N LEU A 105 4.73 -2.49 -8.66
CA LEU A 105 5.82 -1.81 -9.36
C LEU A 105 6.68 -2.76 -10.21
N ASP A 106 6.67 -4.06 -9.94
CA ASP A 106 7.35 -5.09 -10.73
C ASP A 106 6.53 -5.54 -11.95
N GLN A 107 5.23 -5.20 -12.01
CA GLN A 107 4.32 -5.58 -13.10
C GLN A 107 4.16 -4.51 -14.18
N ILE A 108 4.76 -3.33 -14.00
CA ILE A 108 4.57 -2.15 -14.85
C ILE A 108 5.86 -1.67 -15.49
#